data_AF-A0A090T6F4-F1
#
_entry.id   AF-A0A090T6F4-F1
#
_cell.length_a   1.000
_cell.length_b   1.000
_cell.length_c   1.000
_cell.angle_alpha   90.00
_cell.angle_beta   90.00
_cell.angle_gamma   90.00
#
_symmetry.space_group_name_H-M   'P 1'
#
loop_
_entity.id
_entity.type
_entity.pdbx_description
1 polymer ?
#
loop_
_entity_poly.entity_id
_entity_poly.type
_entity_poly.pdbx_seq_one_letter_code
_entity_poly.pdbx_strand_id
1 'polypeptide(L)' 'MELDKQASFVVWQMKEAKAGPEAIREQLERIQDDAEKAWFEACVDKYKKIMGVM' A
#
# COMPACT_ATOMS: atom_id res chain seq x y z
N MET A 1 -6.03 -11.61 -2.98
CA MET A 1 -6.87 -10.98 -1.94
C MET A 1 -6.05 -10.39 -0.81
N GLU A 2 -4.96 -11.03 -0.37
CA GLU A 2 -4.17 -10.52 0.77
C GLU A 2 -3.46 -9.19 0.50
N LEU A 3 -2.83 -9.02 -0.68
CA LEU A 3 -2.14 -7.77 -1.05
C LEU A 3 -3.06 -6.54 -1.11
N ASP A 4 -4.30 -6.71 -1.58
CA ASP A 4 -5.30 -5.62 -1.62
C ASP A 4 -5.69 -5.16 -0.20
N LYS A 5 -5.82 -6.12 0.74
CA LYS A 5 -6.02 -5.83 2.16
C LYS A 5 -4.80 -5.15 2.78
N GLN A 6 -3.60 -5.62 2.50
CA GLN A 6 -2.36 -5.00 2.99
C GLN A 6 -2.22 -3.55 2.46
N ALA A 7 -2.54 -3.32 1.18
CA ALA A 7 -2.51 -2.00 0.55
C ALA A 7 -3.52 -1.04 1.19
N SER A 8 -4.77 -1.46 1.38
CA SER A 8 -5.77 -0.63 2.07
C SER A 8 -5.37 -0.32 3.51
N PHE A 9 -4.75 -1.27 4.22
CA PHE A 9 -4.31 -1.08 5.60
C PHE A 9 -3.15 -0.09 5.70
N VAL A 10 -2.12 -0.20 4.85
CA VAL A 10 -0.98 0.73 4.89
C VAL A 10 -1.43 2.15 4.54
N VAL A 11 -2.33 2.31 3.56
CA VAL A 11 -2.87 3.64 3.21
C VAL A 11 -3.73 4.20 4.35
N TRP A 12 -4.51 3.36 5.04
CA TRP A 12 -5.22 3.78 6.25
C TRP A 12 -4.26 4.24 7.35
N GLN A 13 -3.16 3.53 7.58
CA GLN A 13 -2.14 3.97 8.54
C GLN A 13 -1.53 5.32 8.18
N MET A 14 -1.30 5.59 6.89
CA MET A 14 -0.83 6.89 6.42
C MET A 14 -1.86 7.99 6.67
N LYS A 15 -3.14 7.74 6.39
CA LYS A 15 -4.23 8.68 6.66
C LYS A 15 -4.31 9.05 8.14
N GLU A 16 -4.11 8.06 9.01
CA GLU A 16 -4.16 8.23 10.47
C GLU A 16 -2.84 8.78 11.07
N ALA A 17 -1.87 9.17 10.22
CA ALA A 17 -0.53 9.60 10.61
C ALA A 17 0.24 8.58 11.48
N LYS A 18 -0.07 7.29 11.33
CA LYS A 18 0.58 6.17 12.04
C LYS A 18 1.76 5.58 11.27
N ALA A 19 1.90 5.90 9.99
CA ALA A 19 3.00 5.48 9.13
C ALA A 19 3.24 6.52 8.03
N GLY A 20 4.47 6.66 7.57
CA GLY A 20 4.79 7.46 6.39
C GLY A 20 4.86 6.62 5.10
N PRO A 21 5.24 7.26 3.98
CA PRO A 21 5.40 6.58 2.68
C PRO A 21 6.39 5.41 2.69
N GLU A 22 7.34 5.39 3.64
CA GLU A 22 8.31 4.33 3.84
C GLU A 22 7.67 2.96 4.10
N ALA A 23 6.50 2.93 4.75
CA ALA A 23 5.81 1.67 5.04
C ALA A 23 5.35 0.94 3.77
N ILE A 24 5.02 1.67 2.71
CA ILE A 24 4.72 1.08 1.39
C ILE A 24 5.98 0.41 0.82
N ARG A 25 7.13 1.09 0.94
CA ARG A 25 8.41 0.56 0.47
C ARG A 25 8.80 -0.72 1.22
N GLU A 26 8.63 -0.73 2.55
CA GLU A 26 8.90 -1.91 3.36
C GLU A 26 7.99 -3.10 2.99
N GLN A 27 6.73 -2.87 2.62
CA GLN A 27 5.87 -3.95 2.11
C GLN A 27 6.37 -4.45 0.75
N LEU A 28 6.75 -3.55 -0.16
CA LEU A 28 7.28 -3.91 -1.48
C LEU A 28 8.58 -4.72 -1.40
N GLU A 29 9.46 -4.40 -0.45
CA GLU A 29 10.71 -5.12 -0.21
C GLU A 29 10.47 -6.57 0.28
N ARG A 30 9.29 -6.86 0.85
CA ARG A 30 8.90 -8.21 1.32
C ARG A 30 8.24 -9.06 0.24
N ILE A 31 7.68 -8.43 -0.78
CA ILE A 31 7.06 -9.13 -1.92
C ILE A 31 8.19 -9.60 -2.84
N GLN A 32 8.25 -10.89 -3.15
CA GLN A 32 9.32 -11.45 -3.98
C GLN A 32 8.99 -11.38 -5.47
N ASP A 33 7.74 -11.62 -5.83
CA ASP A 33 7.27 -11.64 -7.20
C ASP A 33 7.00 -10.22 -7.74
N ASP A 34 7.53 -9.90 -8.91
CA ASP A 34 7.42 -8.56 -9.49
C ASP A 34 6.00 -8.25 -10.00
N ALA A 35 5.21 -9.25 -10.40
CA ALA A 35 3.81 -9.04 -10.76
C ALA A 35 2.96 -8.75 -9.51
N GLU A 36 3.24 -9.41 -8.39
CA GLU A 36 2.63 -9.12 -7.09
C GLU A 36 3.00 -7.71 -6.58
N LYS A 37 4.24 -7.25 -6.77
CA LYS A 37 4.63 -5.86 -6.47
C LYS A 37 3.81 -4.87 -7.27
N ALA A 38 3.78 -5.04 -8.59
CA ALA A 38 3.02 -4.16 -9.48
C ALA A 38 1.52 -4.13 -9.12
N TRP A 39 0.96 -5.30 -8.75
CA TRP A 39 -0.41 -5.40 -8.26
C TRP A 39 -0.61 -4.64 -6.94
N PHE A 40 0.30 -4.81 -5.97
CA PHE A 40 0.25 -4.09 -4.70
C PHE A 40 0.34 -2.58 -4.89
N GLU A 41 1.24 -2.08 -5.75
CA GLU A 41 1.35 -0.66 -6.08
C GLU A 41 0.05 -0.10 -6.69
N ALA A 42 -0.57 -0.85 -7.60
CA ALA A 42 -1.85 -0.49 -8.18
C ALA A 42 -2.97 -0.41 -7.12
N CYS A 43 -3.00 -1.36 -6.17
CA CYS A 43 -3.92 -1.30 -5.03
C CYS A 43 -3.65 -0.09 -4.13
N VAL A 44 -2.38 0.22 -3.83
CA VAL A 44 -2.00 1.40 -3.02
C VAL A 44 -2.49 2.69 -3.70
N ASP A 45 -2.24 2.86 -5.00
CA ASP A 45 -2.72 4.04 -5.75
C ASP A 45 -4.25 4.18 -5.71
N LYS A 46 -4.97 3.06 -5.92
CA LYS A 46 -6.43 3.00 -5.78
C LYS A 46 -6.89 3.47 -4.40
N TYR A 47 -6.29 2.96 -3.32
CA TYR A 47 -6.71 3.31 -1.96
C TYR A 47 -6.29 4.72 -1.55
N LYS A 48 -5.14 5.24 -2.02
CA LYS A 48 -4.75 6.64 -1.83
C LYS A 48 -5.82 7.59 -2.35
N LYS A 49 -6.34 7.33 -3.56
CA LYS A 49 -7.45 8.08 -4.17
C LYS A 49 -8.75 7.97 -3.36
N ILE A 50 -9.15 6.75 -2.96
CA ILE A 50 -10.37 6.51 -2.18
C ILE A 50 -10.29 7.19 -0.80
N MET A 51 -9.13 7.17 -0.16
CA MET A 51 -8.94 7.64 1.22
C MET A 51 -8.50 9.11 1.32
N GLY A 52 -8.18 9.76 0.20
CA GLY A 52 -7.75 11.16 0.15
C GLY A 52 -6.32 11.39 0.64
N VAL A 53 -5.44 10.39 0.50
CA VAL A 53 -4.03 10.47 0.89
C VAL A 53 -3.21 10.75 -0.38
N MET A 54 -2.56 11.92 -0.44
CA MET A 54 -1.71 12.36 -1.56
C MET A 54 -0.24 11.97 -1.33
#